data_AF-W1Y6H8-F1
#
_entry.id   AF-W1Y6H8-F1
#
_cell.length_a   1.000
_cell.length_b   1.000
_cell.length_c   1.000
_cell.angle_alpha   90.00
_cell.angle_beta   90.00
_cell.angle_gamma   90.00
#
_symmetry.space_group_name_H-M   'P 1'
#
loop_
_entity.id
_entity.type
_entity.pdbx_description
1 polymer ?
#
loop_
_entity_poly.entity_id
_entity_poly.type
_entity_poly.pdbx_seq_one_letter_code
_entity_poly.pdbx_strand_id
1 'polypeptide(L)'
;LPISEFYTKECQKNELNIQRKIENLMRPIRLNKGDVFTIEHVDVMPESLPAVFSRLVVDKVGQFEKSLVVDIGGTTLDVGVIVG
;
A
#
# COMPACT_ATOMS: atom_id res chain seq x y z
N LEU A 1 0.72 2.87 1.04
CA LEU A 1 0.29 3.54 2.29
C LEU A 1 0.14 2.45 3.35
N PRO A 2 0.52 2.68 4.61
CA PRO A 2 0.25 1.73 5.68
C PRO A 2 -1.21 1.29 5.67
N ILE A 3 -1.49 0.03 6.01
CA ILE A 3 -2.84 -0.55 5.92
C ILE A 3 -3.86 0.29 6.69
N SER A 4 -3.49 0.77 7.88
CA SER A 4 -4.30 1.63 8.75
C SER A 4 -4.57 3.04 8.20
N GLU A 5 -3.74 3.52 7.28
CA GLU A 5 -3.91 4.81 6.60
C GLU A 5 -4.66 4.66 5.27
N PHE A 6 -4.52 3.50 4.62
CA PHE A 6 -5.19 3.17 3.36
C PHE A 6 -6.65 2.77 3.58
N TYR A 7 -6.97 2.04 4.66
CA TYR A 7 -8.32 1.65 5.01
C TYR A 7 -8.84 2.42 6.23
N THR A 8 -10.14 2.73 6.25
CA THR A 8 -10.82 3.22 7.45
C THR A 8 -11.03 2.08 8.45
N LYS A 9 -11.51 2.39 9.66
CA LYS A 9 -11.81 1.38 10.69
C LYS A 9 -12.88 0.38 10.26
N GLU A 10 -13.70 0.77 9.28
CA GLU A 10 -14.75 -0.03 8.66
C GLU A 10 -14.26 -0.83 7.44
N CYS A 11 -12.93 -0.93 7.26
CA CYS A 11 -12.28 -1.60 6.14
C CYS A 11 -12.65 -1.04 4.75
N GLN A 12 -13.05 0.23 4.68
CA GLN A 12 -13.32 0.93 3.41
C GLN A 12 -12.06 1.70 2.96
N LYS A 13 -11.91 1.98 1.66
CA LYS A 13 -10.78 2.77 1.17
C LYS A 13 -10.88 4.21 1.71
N ASN A 14 -9.79 4.70 2.29
CA ASN A 14 -9.68 6.08 2.74
C ASN A 14 -9.22 6.96 1.57
N GLU A 15 -10.16 7.38 0.72
CA GLU A 15 -9.89 8.18 -0.48
C GLU A 15 -9.18 9.51 -0.16
N LEU A 16 -9.47 10.12 0.99
CA LEU A 16 -8.83 11.37 1.41
C LEU A 16 -7.33 11.18 1.66
N ASN A 17 -6.94 10.12 2.37
CA ASN A 17 -5.54 9.82 2.64
C ASN A 17 -4.78 9.41 1.37
N ILE A 18 -5.44 8.64 0.50
CA ILE A 18 -4.89 8.26 -0.81
C ILE A 18 -4.62 9.50 -1.65
N GLN A 19 -5.60 10.41 -1.76
CA GLN A 19 -5.46 11.63 -2.54
C GLN A 19 -4.38 12.55 -1.99
N ARG A 20 -4.31 12.73 -0.66
CA ARG A 20 -3.23 13.48 -0.01
C ARG A 20 -1.85 12.92 -0.34
N LYS A 21 -1.71 11.58 -0.43
CA LYS A 21 -0.45 10.94 -0.79
C LYS A 21 -0.06 11.23 -2.23
N ILE A 22 -1.03 11.16 -3.16
CA ILE A 22 -0.84 11.50 -4.58
C ILE A 22 -0.38 12.95 -4.70
N GLU A 23 -1.12 13.89 -4.12
CA GLU A 23 -0.80 15.32 -4.16
C GLU A 23 0.58 15.63 -3.58
N ASN A 24 0.97 14.94 -2.50
CA ASN A 24 2.29 15.13 -1.90
C ASN A 24 3.42 14.65 -2.82
N LEU A 25 3.21 13.58 -3.58
CA LEU A 25 4.20 13.05 -4.52
C LEU A 25 4.30 13.86 -5.81
N MET A 26 3.19 14.45 -6.28
CA MET A 26 3.16 15.31 -7.47
C MET A 26 3.80 16.70 -7.26
N ARG A 27 4.35 16.98 -6.07
CA ARG A 27 5.00 18.27 -5.78
C ARG A 27 6.30 18.41 -6.59
N PRO A 28 6.59 19.61 -7.13
CA PRO A 28 7.80 19.82 -7.90
C PRO A 28 9.03 19.71 -7.01
N ILE A 29 10.01 18.93 -7.47
CA ILE A 29 11.29 18.72 -6.80
C ILE A 29 12.38 19.43 -7.59
N ARG A 30 13.42 19.92 -6.91
CA ARG A 30 14.58 20.55 -7.56
C ARG A 30 15.86 19.90 -7.04
N LEU A 31 16.79 19.68 -7.95
CA LEU A 31 18.13 19.19 -7.65
C LEU A 31 19.15 20.28 -8.01
N ASN A 32 20.10 20.55 -7.12
CA ASN A 32 21.16 21.51 -7.43
C ASN A 32 22.11 20.90 -8.47
N LYS A 33 22.24 21.58 -9.62
CA LYS A 33 23.14 21.18 -10.72
C LYS A 33 22.85 19.79 -11.30
N GLY A 34 21.58 19.39 -11.37
CA GLY A 34 21.18 18.15 -12.01
C GLY A 34 19.70 18.15 -12.37
N ASP A 35 19.31 17.17 -13.16
CA ASP A 35 17.93 16.99 -13.60
C ASP A 35 17.15 16.09 -12.64
N VAL A 36 15.84 16.28 -12.62
CA VAL A 36 14.90 15.45 -11.86
C VAL A 36 13.97 14.70 -12.82
N PHE A 37 13.49 13.54 -12.39
CA PHE A 37 12.41 12.86 -13.11
C PHE A 37 11.09 13.62 -12.92
N THR A 38 10.25 13.57 -13.94
CA THR A 38 8.86 14.07 -13.85
C THR A 38 7.95 12.88 -13.57
N ILE A 39 7.14 13.00 -12.53
CA ILE A 39 6.13 11.99 -12.21
C ILE A 39 4.90 12.30 -13.08
N GLU A 40 4.54 11.38 -13.97
CA GLU A 40 3.35 11.52 -14.83
C GLU A 40 2.07 11.03 -14.14
N HIS A 41 2.15 9.90 -13.45
CA HIS A 41 1.02 9.25 -12.79
C HIS A 41 1.43 8.64 -11.45
N VAL A 42 0.50 8.61 -10.49
CA VAL A 42 0.71 8.01 -9.17
C VAL A 42 -0.49 7.13 -8.83
N ASP A 43 -0.23 5.84 -8.66
CA ASP A 43 -1.16 4.89 -8.07
C ASP A 43 -0.73 4.53 -6.64
N VAL A 44 -1.70 4.50 -5.72
CA VAL A 44 -1.44 4.19 -4.32
C VAL A 44 -2.04 2.84 -3.98
N MET A 45 -1.20 1.95 -3.47
CA MET A 45 -1.61 0.64 -2.93
C MET A 45 -1.43 0.60 -1.40
N PRO A 46 -2.23 -0.21 -0.68
CA PRO A 46 -1.98 -0.51 0.71
C PRO A 46 -0.67 -1.30 0.84
N GLU A 47 0.02 -1.10 1.95
CA GLU A 47 1.21 -1.85 2.32
C GLU A 47 0.88 -3.33 2.52
N SER A 48 1.85 -4.19 2.22
CA SER A 48 1.79 -5.66 2.31
C SER A 48 0.75 -6.36 1.40
N LEU A 49 -0.35 -5.73 1.00
CA LEU A 49 -1.41 -6.35 0.18
C LEU A 49 -0.90 -6.82 -1.20
N PRO A 50 -0.13 -6.04 -1.98
CA PRO A 50 0.35 -6.50 -3.29
C PRO A 50 1.31 -7.69 -3.19
N ALA A 51 2.17 -7.70 -2.17
CA ALA A 51 3.09 -8.79 -1.91
C ALA A 51 2.33 -10.09 -1.60
N VAL A 52 1.28 -9.99 -0.79
CA VAL A 52 0.48 -11.15 -0.37
C VAL A 52 -0.47 -11.60 -1.47
N PHE A 53 -1.05 -10.69 -2.25
CA PHE A 53 -1.98 -11.05 -3.32
C PHE A 53 -1.32 -11.95 -4.36
N SER A 54 -0.06 -11.66 -4.72
CA SER A 54 0.70 -12.52 -5.63
C SER A 54 0.85 -13.95 -5.09
N ARG A 55 1.00 -14.09 -3.76
CA ARG A 55 1.16 -15.37 -3.08
C ARG A 55 -0.16 -16.11 -2.92
N LEU A 56 -1.24 -15.43 -2.54
CA LEU A 56 -2.59 -16.00 -2.43
C LEU A 56 -3.08 -16.58 -3.75
N VAL A 57 -2.80 -15.89 -4.86
CA VAL A 57 -3.15 -16.36 -6.21
C VAL A 57 -2.37 -17.63 -6.57
N VAL A 58 -1.09 -17.71 -6.21
CA VAL A 58 -0.26 -18.92 -6.41
C VAL A 58 -0.73 -20.08 -5.54
N ASP A 59 -1.08 -19.80 -4.29
CA ASP A 59 -1.45 -20.81 -3.30
C ASP A 59 -2.92 -21.27 -3.43
N LYS A 60 -3.71 -20.69 -4.36
CA LYS A 60 -5.13 -21.04 -4.65
C LYS A 60 -6.02 -21.08 -3.40
N VAL A 61 -5.82 -20.09 -2.53
CA VAL A 61 -6.48 -20.01 -1.23
C VAL A 61 -8.00 -19.91 -1.43
N GLY A 62 -8.74 -20.81 -0.78
CA GLY A 62 -10.20 -20.89 -0.92
C GLY A 62 -10.94 -19.79 -0.15
N GLN A 63 -12.21 -19.53 -0.50
CA GLN A 63 -13.05 -18.49 0.12
C GLN A 63 -13.24 -18.61 1.65
N PHE A 64 -12.91 -19.76 2.24
CA PHE A 64 -13.02 -20.00 3.67
C PHE A 64 -11.66 -20.07 4.37
N GLU A 65 -10.58 -19.96 3.62
CA GLU A 65 -9.23 -19.97 4.16
C GLU A 65 -8.79 -18.55 4.54
N LYS A 66 -8.11 -18.45 5.67
CA LYS A 66 -7.60 -17.19 6.21
C LYS A 66 -6.09 -17.22 6.15
N SER A 67 -5.50 -16.20 5.56
CA SER A 67 -4.06 -16.00 5.50
C SER A 67 -3.64 -14.91 6.47
N LEU A 68 -2.71 -15.23 7.36
CA LEU A 68 -2.08 -14.26 8.24
C LEU A 68 -0.83 -13.72 7.57
N VAL A 69 -0.77 -12.39 7.47
CA VAL A 69 0.36 -11.64 6.93
C VAL A 69 1.04 -10.94 8.09
N VAL A 70 2.34 -11.19 8.26
CA VAL A 70 3.17 -10.50 9.24
C VAL A 70 4.29 -9.80 8.48
N ASP A 71 4.22 -8.48 8.42
CA ASP A 71 5.22 -7.62 7.80
C ASP A 71 6.10 -7.01 8.89
N ILE A 72 7.39 -7.35 8.85
CA ILE A 72 8.38 -6.92 9.85
C ILE A 72 9.30 -5.91 9.17
N GLY A 73 8.98 -4.63 9.36
CA GLY A 73 9.81 -3.52 8.92
C GLY A 73 10.94 -3.18 9.91
N GLY A 74 11.78 -2.21 9.55
CA GLY A 74 12.86 -1.74 10.43
C GLY A 74 12.38 -1.00 11.68
N THR A 75 11.18 -0.39 11.63
CA THR A 75 10.58 0.38 12.73
C THR A 75 9.11 0.05 12.98
N THR A 76 8.49 -0.79 12.15
CA THR A 76 7.06 -1.11 12.21
C THR A 76 6.84 -2.61 12.14
N LEU A 77 5.78 -3.08 12.78
CA LEU A 77 5.28 -4.44 12.68
C LEU A 77 3.81 -4.34 12.27
N ASP A 78 3.50 -4.74 11.05
CA ASP A 78 2.15 -4.68 10.50
C ASP A 78 1.61 -6.11 10.36
N VAL A 79 0.43 -6.36 10.95
CA VAL A 79 -0.21 -7.67 10.94
C VAL A 79 -1.58 -7.55 10.30
N GLY A 80 -1.80 -8.30 9.23
CA GLY A 80 -3.05 -8.33 8.48
C GLY A 80 -3.61 -9.74 8.36
N VAL A 81 -4.93 -9.90 8.41
CA VAL A 81 -5.61 -11.16 8.09
C VAL A 81 -6.40 -10.95 6.81
N ILE A 82 -6.14 -11.78 5.81
CA ILE A 82 -6.85 -11.77 4.53
C ILE A 82 -7.71 -13.03 4.44
N VAL A 83 -8.95 -12.87 4.01
CA VAL A 83 -9.88 -13.96 3.71
C VAL A 83 -9.98 -14.07 2.18
N GLY A 84 -9.92 -15.30 1.66
CA GLY A 84 -10.00 -15.59 0.22
C GLY A 84 -11.34 -15.27 -0.42
#